data_AF-B1FXI8-F1
#
_entry.id   AF-B1FXI8-F1
#
_cell.length_a   1.000
_cell.length_b   1.000
_cell.length_c   1.000
_cell.angle_alpha   90.00
_cell.angle_beta   90.00
_cell.angle_gamma   90.00
#
_symmetry.space_group_name_H-M   'P 1'
#
loop_
_entity.id
_entity.type
_entity.pdbx_description
1 polymer ?
#
loop_
_entity_poly.entity_id
_entity_poly.type
_entity_poly.pdbx_seq_one_letter_code
_entity_poly.pdbx_strand_id
1 'polypeptide(L)'
;MYVHYDYRYVIACSTMGREMRREFRNLVRGKVRVTCDRRTQTVTPVSAEGQCRRIAELLEGFEALRSSGFALQSPWNFKTKHLRFLIDRWSTQQMTREERAEQYEHWCQFLLWIRKQQLISLLNDLMRTLNSTGTNGSRPGMHAVAYARPVIPILTREKIMEVLDDQRGSLTRAACALRTSTRFIYEVLGEGQPPEKQLPPGLTILTAGSVLTAD
;
A
#
# COMPACT_ATOMS: atom_id res chain seq x y z
N MET A 1 -13.17 18.18 -3.30
CA MET A 1 -12.04 17.75 -2.47
C MET A 1 -11.34 16.63 -3.22
N TYR A 2 -10.15 16.90 -3.78
CA TYR A 2 -9.39 15.88 -4.48
C TYR A 2 -8.62 15.06 -3.43
N VAL A 3 -8.62 13.74 -3.58
CA VAL A 3 -7.97 12.83 -2.65
C VAL A 3 -6.66 12.37 -3.27
N HIS A 4 -5.56 12.68 -2.59
CA HIS A 4 -4.22 12.31 -3.02
C HIS A 4 -3.78 11.02 -2.34
N TYR A 5 -3.64 9.98 -3.15
CA TYR A 5 -3.22 8.65 -2.71
C TYR A 5 -1.71 8.44 -2.93
N ASP A 6 -0.95 8.35 -1.83
CA ASP A 6 0.46 7.93 -1.86
C ASP A 6 0.72 6.77 -0.90
N TYR A 7 1.00 5.59 -1.48
CA TYR A 7 1.31 4.39 -0.71
C TYR A 7 2.55 4.57 0.19
N ARG A 8 3.47 5.48 -0.14
CA ARG A 8 4.66 5.76 0.69
C ARG A 8 4.26 6.45 1.99
N TYR A 9 3.26 7.33 1.92
CA TYR A 9 2.66 7.96 3.08
C TYR A 9 1.92 6.93 3.93
N VAL A 10 1.16 6.00 3.32
CA VAL A 10 0.53 4.88 4.04
C VAL A 10 1.56 4.07 4.84
N ILE A 11 2.71 3.71 4.23
CA ILE A 11 3.80 3.02 4.95
C ILE A 11 4.35 3.88 6.08
N ALA A 12 4.47 5.20 5.88
CA ALA A 12 4.99 6.11 6.88
C ALA A 12 4.08 6.20 8.12
N CYS A 13 2.76 6.19 7.92
CA CYS A 13 1.75 6.23 8.96
C CYS A 13 1.59 4.91 9.74
N SER A 14 2.11 3.79 9.24
CA SER A 14 2.02 2.51 9.96
C SER A 14 2.78 2.52 11.28
N THR A 15 2.31 1.70 12.22
CA THR A 15 2.91 1.56 13.57
C THR A 15 4.16 0.66 13.57
N MET A 16 4.53 0.14 12.41
CA MET A 16 5.67 -0.76 12.26
C MET A 16 7.01 -0.09 12.62
N GLY A 17 7.95 -0.91 13.09
CA GLY A 17 9.33 -0.49 13.34
C GLY A 17 10.01 0.11 12.10
N ARG A 18 10.99 0.99 12.33
CA ARG A 18 11.69 1.74 11.27
C ARG A 18 12.29 0.84 10.19
N GLU A 19 12.97 -0.23 10.58
CA GLU A 19 13.61 -1.15 9.64
C GLU A 19 12.58 -1.93 8.82
N MET A 20 11.52 -2.43 9.44
CA MET A 20 10.42 -3.09 8.73
C MET A 20 9.76 -2.14 7.71
N ARG A 21 9.50 -0.87 8.06
CA ARG A 21 8.96 0.13 7.12
C ARG A 21 9.90 0.39 5.94
N ARG A 22 11.20 0.45 6.20
CA ARG A 22 12.23 0.64 5.16
C ARG A 22 12.28 -0.56 4.20
N GLU A 23 12.36 -1.76 4.74
CA GLU A 23 12.40 -3.00 3.95
C GLU A 23 11.11 -3.20 3.15
N PHE A 24 9.95 -2.92 3.76
CA PHE A 24 8.66 -2.99 3.09
C PHE A 24 8.56 -1.98 1.95
N ARG A 25 9.01 -0.74 2.16
CA ARG A 25 9.09 0.28 1.10
C ARG A 25 9.97 -0.15 -0.06
N ASN A 26 11.12 -0.74 0.23
CA ASN A 26 12.03 -1.26 -0.80
C ASN A 26 11.39 -2.41 -1.58
N LEU A 27 10.67 -3.31 -0.89
CA LEU A 27 9.97 -4.43 -1.51
C LEU A 27 8.92 -3.97 -2.54
N VAL A 28 8.09 -2.99 -2.17
CA VAL A 28 6.92 -2.59 -2.97
C VAL A 28 7.25 -1.55 -4.04
N ARG A 29 8.44 -0.94 -3.98
CA ARG A 29 8.91 0.05 -4.96
C ARG A 29 8.84 -0.52 -6.38
N GLY A 30 8.04 0.12 -7.23
CA GLY A 30 7.82 -0.31 -8.62
C GLY A 30 6.85 -1.48 -8.80
N LYS A 31 6.74 -2.37 -7.81
CA LYS A 31 5.85 -3.56 -7.88
C LYS A 31 4.40 -3.27 -7.58
N VAL A 32 4.12 -2.34 -6.65
CA VAL A 32 2.74 -2.05 -6.20
C VAL A 32 1.84 -1.51 -7.32
N ARG A 33 2.44 -0.87 -8.33
CA ARG A 33 1.76 -0.21 -9.45
C ARG A 33 1.05 -1.17 -10.39
N VAL A 34 1.34 -2.46 -10.29
CA VAL A 34 0.80 -3.47 -11.16
C VAL A 34 0.32 -4.68 -10.36
N THR A 35 -0.65 -5.39 -10.93
CA THR A 35 -1.03 -6.74 -10.52
C THR A 35 -0.55 -7.70 -11.59
N CYS A 36 0.00 -8.84 -11.19
CA CYS A 36 0.31 -9.92 -12.10
C CYS A 36 -0.68 -11.07 -11.88
N ASP A 37 -1.48 -11.40 -12.89
CA ASP A 37 -2.24 -12.64 -12.87
C ASP A 37 -1.29 -13.80 -13.17
N ARG A 38 -1.15 -14.71 -12.21
CA ARG A 38 -0.28 -15.88 -12.34
C ARG A 38 -0.72 -16.83 -13.46
N ARG A 39 -2.02 -16.95 -13.74
CA ARG A 39 -2.54 -17.93 -14.71
C ARG A 39 -2.29 -17.49 -16.14
N THR A 40 -2.48 -16.20 -16.41
CA THR A 40 -2.37 -15.61 -17.75
C THR A 40 -1.05 -14.86 -17.97
N GLN A 41 -0.26 -14.64 -16.91
CA GLN A 41 0.91 -13.76 -16.88
C GLN A 41 0.60 -12.31 -17.29
N THR A 42 -0.68 -11.92 -17.27
CA THR A 42 -1.11 -10.57 -17.62
C THR A 42 -0.73 -9.60 -16.51
N VAL A 43 -0.12 -8.48 -16.91
CA VAL A 43 0.24 -7.38 -16.01
C VAL A 43 -0.76 -6.25 -16.20
N THR A 44 -1.54 -5.94 -15.17
CA THR A 44 -2.53 -4.86 -15.21
C THR A 44 -2.12 -3.70 -14.32
N PRO A 45 -2.28 -2.44 -14.78
CA PRO A 45 -2.00 -1.28 -13.94
C PRO A 45 -3.02 -1.16 -12.81
N VAL A 46 -2.56 -0.71 -11.65
CA VAL A 46 -3.38 -0.50 -10.44
C VAL A 46 -3.52 0.99 -10.18
N SER A 47 -4.75 1.43 -9.91
CA SER A 47 -5.03 2.83 -9.53
C SER A 47 -4.28 3.24 -8.26
N ALA A 48 -4.05 4.54 -8.06
CA ALA A 48 -3.34 5.02 -6.87
C ALA A 48 -4.05 4.64 -5.56
N GLU A 49 -5.38 4.68 -5.54
CA GLU A 49 -6.19 4.18 -4.43
C GLU A 49 -5.97 2.68 -4.19
N GLY A 50 -6.01 1.86 -5.24
CA GLY A 50 -5.79 0.41 -5.14
C GLY A 50 -4.39 0.07 -4.65
N GLN A 51 -3.38 0.86 -5.03
CA GLN A 51 -2.03 0.74 -4.49
C GLN A 51 -2.02 0.98 -2.98
N CYS A 52 -2.67 2.06 -2.52
CA CYS A 52 -2.75 2.39 -1.10
C CYS A 52 -3.53 1.36 -0.30
N ARG A 53 -4.66 0.88 -0.84
CA ARG A 53 -5.47 -0.17 -0.21
C ARG A 53 -4.68 -1.46 0.00
N ARG A 54 -3.98 -1.92 -1.05
CA ARG A 54 -3.09 -3.08 -0.95
C ARG A 54 -2.02 -2.91 0.11
N ILE A 55 -1.39 -1.75 0.16
CA ILE A 55 -0.38 -1.48 1.18
C ILE A 55 -1.00 -1.47 2.58
N ALA A 56 -2.15 -0.83 2.78
CA ALA A 56 -2.83 -0.78 4.07
C ALA A 56 -3.20 -2.18 4.59
N GLU A 57 -3.79 -3.04 3.74
CA GLU A 57 -4.16 -4.41 4.13
C GLU A 57 -2.95 -5.28 4.48
N LEU A 58 -1.86 -5.17 3.72
CA LEU A 58 -0.64 -5.90 4.02
C LEU A 58 -0.04 -5.45 5.34
N LEU A 59 0.03 -4.14 5.58
CA LEU A 59 0.55 -3.57 6.82
C LEU A 59 -0.30 -3.99 8.03
N GLU A 60 -1.63 -3.97 7.93
CA GLU A 60 -2.52 -4.43 9.00
C GLU A 60 -2.27 -5.91 9.35
N GLY A 61 -2.03 -6.77 8.36
CA GLY A 61 -1.67 -8.16 8.63
C GLY A 61 -0.30 -8.31 9.31
N PHE A 62 0.69 -7.50 8.94
CA PHE A 62 1.98 -7.48 9.66
C PHE A 62 1.84 -6.95 11.08
N GLU A 63 0.99 -5.96 11.31
CA GLU A 63 0.67 -5.45 12.64
C GLU A 63 -0.04 -6.51 13.48
N ALA A 64 -1.00 -7.24 12.91
CA ALA A 64 -1.66 -8.35 13.59
C ALA A 64 -0.70 -9.48 13.99
N LEU A 65 0.26 -9.81 13.11
CA LEU A 65 1.34 -10.75 13.43
C LEU A 65 2.19 -10.25 14.59
N ARG A 66 2.52 -8.95 14.61
CA ARG A 66 3.29 -8.35 15.69
C ARG A 66 2.53 -8.37 17.01
N SER A 67 1.24 -8.05 16.99
CA SER A 67 0.36 -8.08 18.16
C SER A 67 0.17 -9.48 18.73
N SER A 68 0.29 -10.54 17.90
CA SER A 68 0.29 -11.93 18.36
C SER A 68 1.67 -12.48 18.73
N GLY A 69 2.69 -11.63 18.83
CA GLY A 69 4.02 -11.98 19.32
C GLY A 69 5.03 -12.36 18.24
N PHE A 70 4.68 -12.28 16.94
CA PHE A 70 5.66 -12.49 15.87
C PHE A 70 6.51 -11.23 15.63
N ALA A 71 7.81 -11.32 15.92
CA ALA A 71 8.75 -10.21 15.71
C ALA A 71 9.38 -10.24 14.29
N LEU A 72 8.60 -9.96 13.25
CA LEU A 72 9.15 -9.84 11.89
C LEU A 72 9.89 -8.50 11.73
N GLN A 73 11.21 -8.58 11.54
CA GLN A 73 12.04 -7.41 11.23
C GLN A 73 12.03 -7.03 9.74
N SER A 74 11.58 -7.96 8.88
CA SER A 74 11.59 -7.81 7.43
C SER A 74 10.48 -8.61 6.78
N PRO A 75 9.82 -8.10 5.72
CA PRO A 75 8.78 -8.84 4.99
C PRO A 75 9.31 -10.14 4.35
N TRP A 76 10.61 -10.21 4.06
CA TRP A 76 11.25 -11.41 3.51
C TRP A 76 11.25 -12.61 4.47
N ASN A 77 11.13 -12.33 5.78
CA ASN A 77 11.06 -13.33 6.85
C ASN A 77 9.66 -13.96 7.00
N PHE A 78 8.72 -13.62 6.11
CA PHE A 78 7.42 -14.25 6.08
C PHE A 78 7.50 -15.76 5.80
N LYS A 79 6.75 -16.57 6.55
CA LYS A 79 6.85 -18.04 6.58
C LYS A 79 5.45 -18.65 6.75
N THR A 80 5.35 -19.96 6.55
CA THR A 80 4.11 -20.74 6.66
C THR A 80 3.34 -20.50 7.96
N LYS A 81 4.03 -20.41 9.10
CA LYS A 81 3.39 -20.16 10.40
C LYS A 81 2.67 -18.81 10.46
N HIS A 82 3.23 -17.78 9.83
CA HIS A 82 2.63 -16.44 9.78
C HIS A 82 1.39 -16.45 8.89
N LEU A 83 1.48 -17.13 7.74
CA LEU A 83 0.33 -17.29 6.84
C LEU A 83 -0.83 -18.05 7.50
N ARG A 84 -0.53 -19.14 8.20
CA ARG A 84 -1.53 -19.92 8.93
C ARG A 84 -2.22 -19.09 10.01
N PHE A 85 -1.46 -18.31 10.77
CA PHE A 85 -2.02 -17.40 11.76
C PHE A 85 -2.98 -16.38 11.12
N LEU A 86 -2.58 -15.78 10.00
CA LEU A 86 -3.42 -14.80 9.31
C LEU A 86 -4.72 -15.44 8.77
N ILE A 87 -4.63 -16.63 8.19
CA ILE A 87 -5.80 -17.36 7.68
C ILE A 87 -6.75 -17.75 8.81
N ASP A 88 -6.21 -18.21 9.95
CA ASP A 88 -7.02 -18.49 11.14
C ASP A 88 -7.74 -17.23 11.63
N ARG A 89 -7.04 -16.10 11.72
CA ARG A 89 -7.66 -14.79 12.03
C ARG A 89 -8.78 -14.46 11.04
N TRP A 90 -8.53 -14.54 9.73
CA TRP A 90 -9.54 -14.22 8.72
C TRP A 90 -10.74 -15.18 8.74
N SER A 91 -10.54 -16.44 9.13
CA SER A 91 -11.62 -17.43 9.26
C SER A 91 -12.63 -17.06 10.36
N THR A 92 -12.20 -16.31 11.37
CA THR A 92 -13.05 -15.82 12.46
C THR A 92 -13.69 -14.46 12.17
N GLN A 93 -13.29 -13.80 11.08
CA GLN A 93 -13.81 -12.49 10.69
C GLN A 93 -15.00 -12.63 9.75
N GLN A 94 -16.04 -11.83 9.99
CA GLN A 94 -17.16 -11.71 9.06
C GLN A 94 -16.75 -10.80 7.91
N MET A 95 -16.30 -11.41 6.81
CA MET A 95 -16.00 -10.74 5.54
C MET A 95 -17.04 -11.10 4.48
N THR A 96 -17.38 -10.15 3.63
CA THR A 96 -18.11 -10.44 2.39
C THR A 96 -17.25 -11.26 1.43
N ARG A 97 -17.88 -11.82 0.39
CA ARG A 97 -17.15 -12.59 -0.65
C ARG A 97 -16.14 -11.70 -1.38
N GLU A 98 -16.52 -10.45 -1.63
CA GLU A 98 -15.72 -9.45 -2.33
C GLU A 98 -14.50 -9.05 -1.49
N GLU A 99 -14.69 -8.77 -0.20
CA GLU A 99 -13.60 -8.44 0.72
C GLU A 99 -12.59 -9.57 0.86
N ARG A 100 -13.08 -10.81 0.96
CA ARG A 100 -12.23 -11.99 1.02
C ARG A 100 -11.43 -12.18 -0.27
N ALA A 101 -12.02 -11.89 -1.42
CA ALA A 101 -11.35 -11.98 -2.71
C ALA A 101 -10.27 -10.90 -2.88
N GLU A 102 -10.55 -9.66 -2.48
CA GLU A 102 -9.60 -8.55 -2.50
C GLU A 102 -8.40 -8.83 -1.59
N GLN A 103 -8.65 -9.25 -0.34
CA GLN A 103 -7.61 -9.63 0.61
C GLN A 103 -6.75 -10.77 0.04
N TYR A 104 -7.37 -11.82 -0.49
CA TYR A 104 -6.65 -12.92 -1.12
C TYR A 104 -5.76 -12.45 -2.27
N GLU A 105 -6.24 -11.57 -3.14
CA GLU A 105 -5.45 -11.01 -4.24
C GLU A 105 -4.24 -10.25 -3.71
N HIS A 106 -4.44 -9.38 -2.72
CA HIS A 106 -3.38 -8.57 -2.12
C HIS A 106 -2.27 -9.44 -1.51
N TRP A 107 -2.65 -10.49 -0.77
CA TRP A 107 -1.69 -11.44 -0.21
C TRP A 107 -1.01 -12.30 -1.27
N CYS A 108 -1.71 -12.70 -2.33
CA CYS A 108 -1.09 -13.38 -3.47
C CYS A 108 0.00 -12.51 -4.12
N GLN A 109 -0.30 -11.23 -4.40
CA GLN A 109 0.69 -10.30 -4.97
C GLN A 109 1.89 -10.12 -4.05
N PHE A 110 1.67 -9.98 -2.75
CA PHE A 110 2.76 -9.91 -1.77
C PHE A 110 3.66 -11.16 -1.80
N LEU A 111 3.06 -12.35 -1.79
CA LEU A 111 3.80 -13.62 -1.84
C LEU A 111 4.59 -13.80 -3.15
N LEU A 112 4.06 -13.29 -4.27
CA LEU A 112 4.79 -13.20 -5.54
C LEU A 112 5.99 -12.25 -5.43
N TRP A 113 5.82 -11.07 -4.80
CA TRP A 113 6.90 -10.09 -4.66
C TRP A 113 8.09 -10.58 -3.84
N ILE A 114 7.83 -11.43 -2.84
CA ILE A 114 8.86 -12.08 -2.01
C ILE A 114 9.29 -13.46 -2.54
N ARG A 115 8.79 -13.88 -3.72
CA ARG A 115 9.13 -15.13 -4.41
C ARG A 115 8.86 -16.40 -3.58
N LYS A 116 7.79 -16.46 -2.79
CA LYS A 116 7.43 -17.64 -1.98
C LYS A 116 6.24 -18.39 -2.58
N GLN A 117 6.49 -19.06 -3.70
CA GLN A 117 5.47 -19.77 -4.50
C GLN A 117 4.73 -20.86 -3.72
N GLN A 118 5.44 -21.57 -2.83
CA GLN A 118 4.87 -22.60 -1.96
C GLN A 118 3.81 -22.04 -0.99
N LEU A 119 3.95 -20.78 -0.56
CA LEU A 119 2.97 -20.13 0.30
C LEU A 119 1.72 -19.72 -0.49
N ILE A 120 1.85 -19.43 -1.78
CA ILE A 120 0.70 -19.16 -2.65
C ILE A 120 -0.13 -20.42 -2.81
N SER A 121 0.49 -21.57 -3.07
CA SER A 121 -0.23 -22.84 -3.15
C SER A 121 -1.01 -23.13 -1.86
N LEU A 122 -0.36 -22.94 -0.70
CA LEU A 122 -1.01 -23.11 0.60
C LEU A 122 -2.18 -22.13 0.80
N LEU A 123 -2.02 -20.86 0.43
CA LEU A 123 -3.09 -19.87 0.49
C LEU A 123 -4.28 -20.30 -0.39
N ASN A 124 -4.01 -20.75 -1.62
CA ASN A 124 -5.05 -21.19 -2.55
C ASN A 124 -5.83 -22.39 -2.02
N ASP A 125 -5.14 -23.37 -1.43
CA ASP A 125 -5.77 -24.58 -0.90
C ASP A 125 -6.65 -24.25 0.31
N LEU A 126 -6.13 -23.43 1.23
CA LEU A 126 -6.88 -23.02 2.42
C LEU A 126 -8.11 -22.16 2.06
N MET A 127 -7.96 -21.25 1.10
CA MET A 127 -9.08 -20.42 0.65
C MET A 127 -10.18 -21.23 -0.04
N ARG A 128 -9.84 -22.31 -0.75
CA ARG A 128 -10.85 -23.26 -1.26
C ARG A 128 -11.62 -23.91 -0.11
N THR A 129 -10.92 -24.40 0.92
CA THR A 129 -11.59 -25.02 2.08
C THR A 129 -12.53 -24.05 2.81
N LEU A 130 -12.10 -22.80 3.00
CA LEU A 130 -12.93 -21.75 3.60
C LEU A 130 -14.22 -21.49 2.81
N ASN A 131 -14.14 -21.47 1.48
CA ASN A 131 -15.31 -21.25 0.62
C ASN A 131 -16.23 -22.49 0.54
N SER A 132 -15.68 -23.70 0.69
CA SER A 132 -16.47 -24.95 0.70
C SER A 132 -17.19 -25.19 2.03
N THR A 133 -16.71 -24.63 3.14
CA THR A 133 -17.33 -24.79 4.48
C THR A 133 -18.50 -23.82 4.70
N GLY A 134 -19.03 -23.21 3.64
CA GLY A 134 -20.14 -22.25 3.67
C GLY A 134 -21.51 -22.82 4.06
N THR A 135 -21.62 -24.11 4.40
CA THR A 135 -22.84 -24.73 4.91
C THR A 135 -22.47 -25.72 6.02
N ASN A 136 -22.99 -25.49 7.23
CA ASN A 136 -22.96 -26.39 8.39
C ASN A 136 -21.63 -26.47 9.16
N GLY A 137 -21.44 -25.53 10.08
CA GLY A 137 -20.39 -25.63 11.07
C GLY A 137 -20.33 -24.44 11.99
N SER A 138 -21.42 -24.12 12.69
CA SER A 138 -21.34 -23.29 13.89
C SER A 138 -20.34 -23.93 14.85
N ARG A 139 -19.10 -23.44 14.88
CA ARG A 139 -18.23 -23.60 16.04
C ARG A 139 -18.89 -22.80 17.16
N PRO A 140 -19.42 -23.46 18.21
CA PRO A 140 -20.05 -22.73 19.31
C PRO A 140 -18.95 -21.99 20.07
N GLY A 141 -19.06 -20.65 20.17
CA GLY A 141 -18.39 -19.90 21.23
C GLY A 141 -17.32 -18.87 20.84
N MET A 142 -16.99 -18.66 19.56
CA MET A 142 -16.17 -17.49 19.19
C MET A 142 -17.06 -16.39 18.64
N HIS A 143 -17.14 -15.26 19.36
CA HIS A 143 -17.77 -14.04 18.87
C HIS A 143 -17.13 -13.66 17.54
N ALA A 144 -17.88 -13.84 16.46
CA ALA A 144 -17.43 -13.49 15.13
C ALA A 144 -17.16 -11.98 15.10
N VAL A 145 -15.91 -11.61 14.84
CA VAL A 145 -15.50 -10.20 14.83
C VAL A 145 -15.82 -9.63 13.46
N ALA A 146 -16.50 -8.49 13.41
CA ALA A 146 -16.75 -7.79 12.15
C ALA A 146 -15.41 -7.45 11.48
N TYR A 147 -15.26 -7.76 10.19
CA TYR A 147 -14.11 -7.28 9.44
C TYR A 147 -14.23 -5.77 9.26
N ALA A 148 -13.21 -5.03 9.70
CA ALA A 148 -13.10 -3.61 9.43
C ALA A 148 -12.01 -3.43 8.37
N ARG A 149 -12.42 -2.97 7.18
CA ARG A 149 -11.47 -2.65 6.12
C ARG A 149 -10.49 -1.58 6.61
N PRO A 150 -9.17 -1.77 6.44
CA PRO A 150 -8.20 -0.81 6.96
C PRO A 150 -8.35 0.57 6.30
N VAL A 151 -8.36 1.60 7.14
CA VAL A 151 -8.48 3.00 6.71
C VAL A 151 -7.21 3.40 5.97
N ILE A 152 -7.35 4.00 4.79
CA ILE A 152 -6.22 4.51 4.01
C ILE A 152 -5.87 5.91 4.51
N PRO A 153 -4.66 6.14 5.05
CA PRO A 153 -4.18 7.48 5.36
C PRO A 153 -4.09 8.33 4.09
N ILE A 154 -4.78 9.47 4.08
CA ILE A 154 -4.75 10.43 2.98
C ILE A 154 -3.83 11.59 3.38
N LEU A 155 -2.97 12.01 2.46
CA LEU A 155 -2.15 13.20 2.66
C LEU A 155 -2.98 14.43 2.25
N THR A 156 -3.40 15.22 3.23
CA THR A 156 -4.20 16.43 2.98
C THR A 156 -3.31 17.67 2.85
N ARG A 157 -3.86 18.72 2.23
CA ARG A 157 -3.18 20.01 2.08
C ARG A 157 -2.84 20.62 3.43
N GLU A 158 -3.74 20.52 4.41
CA GLU A 158 -3.54 21.04 5.76
C GLU A 158 -2.32 20.39 6.41
N LYS A 159 -2.20 19.06 6.29
CA LYS A 159 -1.06 18.34 6.85
C LYS A 159 0.26 18.71 6.17
N ILE A 160 0.22 18.97 4.86
CA ILE A 160 1.41 19.45 4.13
C ILE A 160 1.81 20.84 4.60
N MET A 161 0.85 21.76 4.76
CA MET A 161 1.13 23.12 5.22
C MET A 161 1.70 23.13 6.62
N GLU A 162 1.13 22.36 7.55
CA GLU A 162 1.65 22.16 8.91
C GLU A 162 3.14 21.75 8.90
N VAL A 163 3.47 20.73 8.10
CA VAL A 163 4.86 20.25 8.01
C VAL A 163 5.76 21.24 7.28
N LEU A 164 5.25 22.00 6.31
CA LEU A 164 6.04 23.03 5.64
C LEU A 164 6.40 24.17 6.58
N ASP A 165 5.48 24.61 7.42
CA ASP A 165 5.74 25.63 8.43
C ASP A 165 6.83 25.17 9.40
N ASP A 166 6.72 23.93 9.91
CA ASP A 166 7.75 23.30 10.75
C ASP A 166 9.13 23.20 10.06
N GLN A 167 9.13 22.99 8.75
CA GLN A 167 10.36 22.87 7.94
C GLN A 167 10.79 24.17 7.27
N ARG A 168 10.27 25.34 7.71
CA ARG A 168 10.61 26.68 7.21
C ARG A 168 10.41 26.82 5.70
N GLY A 169 9.33 26.26 5.17
CA GLY A 169 8.96 26.29 3.76
C GLY A 169 9.79 25.38 2.85
N SER A 170 10.69 24.55 3.39
CA SER A 170 11.52 23.65 2.57
C SER A 170 10.74 22.41 2.12
N LEU A 171 10.35 22.39 0.85
CA LEU A 171 9.64 21.26 0.23
C LEU A 171 10.40 19.93 0.34
N THR A 172 11.73 19.95 0.16
CA THR A 172 12.56 18.74 0.27
C THR A 172 12.54 18.20 1.70
N ARG A 173 12.62 19.08 2.70
CA ARG A 173 12.57 18.68 4.12
C ARG A 173 11.17 18.19 4.50
N ALA A 174 10.12 18.85 4.01
CA ALA A 174 8.73 18.41 4.22
C ALA A 174 8.47 17.05 3.57
N ALA A 175 8.92 16.82 2.33
CA ALA A 175 8.82 15.53 1.66
C ALA A 175 9.58 14.43 2.42
N CYS A 176 10.75 14.75 2.98
CA CYS A 176 11.51 13.83 3.82
C CYS A 176 10.77 13.49 5.12
N ALA A 177 10.18 14.49 5.78
CA ALA A 177 9.42 14.32 7.02
C ALA A 177 8.16 13.48 6.82
N LEU A 178 7.37 13.79 5.78
CA LEU A 178 6.19 13.03 5.36
C LEU A 178 6.54 11.71 4.65
N ARG A 179 7.83 11.47 4.38
CA ARG A 179 8.35 10.29 3.70
C ARG A 179 7.72 10.04 2.32
N THR A 180 7.27 11.10 1.67
CA THR A 180 6.68 11.15 0.32
C THR A 180 7.69 11.71 -0.69
N SER A 181 7.26 12.11 -1.89
CA SER A 181 8.07 12.85 -2.86
C SER A 181 7.67 14.31 -2.95
N THR A 182 8.65 15.18 -3.27
CA THR A 182 8.42 16.61 -3.55
C THR A 182 7.37 16.81 -4.63
N ARG A 183 7.39 16.02 -5.71
CA ARG A 183 6.36 16.02 -6.76
C ARG A 183 4.95 15.86 -6.20
N PHE A 184 4.77 14.93 -5.26
CA PHE A 184 3.46 14.67 -4.67
C PHE A 184 2.99 15.82 -3.78
N ILE A 185 3.92 16.45 -3.04
CA ILE A 185 3.63 17.69 -2.31
C ILE A 185 3.18 18.79 -3.28
N TYR A 186 3.87 18.97 -4.41
CA TYR A 186 3.46 19.93 -5.44
C TYR A 186 2.07 19.62 -6.00
N GLU A 187 1.77 18.34 -6.29
CA GLU A 187 0.46 17.92 -6.82
C GLU A 187 -0.67 18.26 -5.84
N VAL A 188 -0.45 18.08 -4.53
CA VAL A 188 -1.46 18.42 -3.50
C VAL A 188 -1.57 19.93 -3.29
N LEU A 189 -0.46 20.67 -3.34
CA LEU A 189 -0.46 22.12 -3.17
C LEU A 189 -1.01 22.88 -4.39
N GLY A 190 -0.80 22.33 -5.58
CA GLY A 190 -1.18 22.91 -6.87
C GLY A 190 -2.66 22.71 -7.24
N GLU A 191 -3.44 22.06 -6.37
CA GLU A 191 -4.88 21.93 -6.56
C GLU A 191 -5.56 23.30 -6.75
N GLY A 192 -6.17 23.48 -7.93
CA GLY A 192 -6.88 24.70 -8.32
C GLY A 192 -6.12 25.66 -9.24
N GLN A 193 -4.88 25.36 -9.65
CA GLN A 193 -4.12 26.20 -10.61
C GLN A 193 -3.96 25.51 -11.97
N PRO A 194 -4.34 26.16 -13.10
CA PRO A 194 -4.08 25.62 -14.43
C PRO A 194 -2.56 25.50 -14.69
N PRO A 195 -2.14 24.56 -15.56
CA PRO A 195 -0.73 24.21 -15.78
C PRO A 195 0.17 25.40 -16.19
N GLU A 196 -0.40 26.48 -16.71
CA GLU A 196 0.32 27.69 -17.13
C GLU A 196 0.84 28.57 -15.97
N LYS A 197 0.38 28.39 -14.74
CA LYS A 197 0.84 29.14 -13.56
C LYS A 197 1.74 28.35 -12.61
N GLN A 198 2.16 27.15 -13.00
CA GLN A 198 3.00 26.27 -12.16
C GLN A 198 4.46 26.73 -12.03
N LEU A 199 4.87 27.81 -12.70
CA LEU A 199 6.19 28.41 -12.55
C LEU A 199 6.06 29.78 -11.85
N PRO A 200 6.82 30.04 -10.78
CA PRO A 200 6.99 31.40 -10.26
C PRO A 200 7.49 32.31 -11.41
N PRO A 201 7.04 33.57 -11.50
CA PRO A 201 7.60 34.50 -12.47
C PRO A 201 9.11 34.62 -12.20
N GLY A 202 9.92 34.05 -13.10
CA GLY A 202 11.39 34.05 -13.00
C GLY A 202 12.11 32.71 -13.24
N LEU A 203 11.42 31.58 -13.43
CA LEU A 203 12.07 30.30 -13.77
C LEU A 203 11.71 29.85 -15.19
N THR A 204 12.59 30.15 -16.15
CA THR A 204 12.57 29.56 -17.49
C THR A 204 13.28 28.21 -17.45
N ILE A 205 12.58 27.12 -17.76
CA ILE A 205 13.22 25.84 -18.05
C ILE A 205 13.89 26.00 -19.42
N LEU A 206 15.23 26.07 -19.44
CA LEU A 206 15.99 25.97 -20.68
C LEU A 206 15.88 24.53 -21.19
N THR A 207 14.97 24.30 -22.13
CA THR A 207 14.96 23.08 -22.93
C THR A 207 16.19 23.12 -23.84
N ALA A 208 17.23 22.38 -23.47
CA ALA A 208 18.39 22.19 -24.33
C ALA A 208 17.95 21.44 -25.60
N GLY A 209 18.12 22.08 -26.76
CA GLY A 209 18.25 21.40 -28.04
C GLY A 209 17.04 21.42 -28.98
N SER A 210 16.51 22.60 -29.31
CA SER A 210 16.02 22.83 -30.67
C SER A 210 17.07 23.66 -31.40
N VAL A 211 17.97 22.99 -32.12
CA VAL A 211 18.74 23.62 -33.17
C VAL A 211 17.76 23.95 -34.28
N LEU A 212 17.42 25.22 -34.40
CA LEU A 212 16.86 25.85 -35.60
C LEU A 212 17.90 26.84 -36.10
N THR A 213 18.31 26.68 -37.35
CA THR A 213 18.44 27.72 -38.40
C THR A 213 19.02 27.01 -39.64
N ALA A 214 18.24 26.82 -40.71
CA ALA A 214 17.87 27.80 -41.72
C ALA A 214 19.02 28.06 -42.71
N ASP A 215 18.84 27.60 -43.95
CA ASP A 215 18.76 28.43 -45.17
C ASP A 215 17.82 27.74 -46.17
#